data_AF-A0AAD1HCI9-F1
#
_entry.id   AF-A0AAD1HCI9-F1
#
_cell.length_a   1.000
_cell.length_b   1.000
_cell.length_c   1.000
_cell.angle_alpha   90.00
_cell.angle_beta   90.00
_cell.angle_gamma   90.00
#
_symmetry.space_group_name_H-M   'P 1'
#
loop_
_entity.id
_entity.type
_entity.pdbx_description
1 polymer ?
#
loop_
_entity_poly.entity_id
_entity_poly.type
_entity_poly.pdbx_seq_one_letter_code
_entity_poly.pdbx_strand_id
1 'polypeptide(L)'
;MDEPSTCGQGLASRSTLGAKLGELFAAQATILETHARALDPEDLQARHELDAYAALVVAHRDIADRLTALAGQMASYRHLPMAPHDEAAMSDTVTLSAFENFIQAERELATLLQQLSRGDQDMLEEMTD
;
A
#
# COMPACT_ATOMS: atom_id res chain seq x y z
N MET A 1 4.67 -31.53 -0.05
CA MET A 1 5.73 -30.52 -0.16
C MET A 1 5.45 -29.79 -1.46
N ASP A 2 5.04 -28.54 -1.37
CA ASP A 2 4.88 -27.72 -2.58
C ASP A 2 6.27 -27.50 -3.20
N GLU A 3 6.36 -27.60 -4.53
CA GLU A 3 7.58 -27.29 -5.26
C GLU A 3 8.01 -25.84 -4.94
N PRO A 4 9.33 -25.57 -4.81
CA PRO A 4 9.79 -24.21 -4.58
C PRO A 4 9.31 -23.30 -5.71
N SER A 5 8.61 -22.22 -5.36
CA SER A 5 8.18 -21.24 -6.35
C SER A 5 9.40 -20.65 -7.05
N THR A 6 9.35 -20.52 -8.37
CA THR A 6 10.36 -19.75 -9.13
C THR A 6 10.37 -18.28 -8.68
N CYS A 7 11.48 -17.56 -8.91
CA CYS A 7 11.57 -16.12 -8.59
C CYS A 7 10.45 -15.30 -9.27
N GLY A 8 10.07 -15.64 -10.50
CA GLY A 8 8.97 -15.01 -11.22
C GLY A 8 7.61 -15.22 -10.55
N GLN A 9 7.32 -16.46 -10.12
CA GLN A 9 6.12 -16.76 -9.33
C GLN A 9 6.13 -16.05 -7.97
N GLY A 10 7.30 -15.94 -7.33
CA GLY A 10 7.51 -15.17 -6.10
C GLY A 10 7.15 -13.70 -6.27
N LEU A 11 7.73 -13.02 -7.28
CA LEU A 11 7.41 -11.63 -7.62
C LEU A 11 5.92 -11.44 -7.88
N ALA A 12 5.32 -12.32 -8.69
CA ALA A 12 3.91 -12.22 -9.03
C ALA A 12 3.01 -12.43 -7.81
N SER A 13 3.36 -13.31 -6.88
CA SER A 13 2.63 -13.46 -5.61
C SER A 13 2.67 -12.19 -4.77
N ARG A 14 3.86 -11.55 -4.68
CA ARG A 14 4.06 -10.32 -3.91
C ARG A 14 3.36 -9.09 -4.48
N SER A 15 2.94 -9.12 -5.75
CA SER A 15 2.18 -8.01 -6.36
C SER A 15 0.94 -7.60 -5.58
N THR A 16 0.32 -8.56 -4.86
CA THR A 16 -0.90 -8.36 -4.07
C THR A 16 -0.75 -7.24 -3.05
N LEU A 17 0.43 -7.09 -2.42
CA LEU A 17 0.65 -6.05 -1.42
C LEU A 17 0.54 -4.64 -2.04
N GLY A 18 1.22 -4.41 -3.16
CA GLY A 18 1.15 -3.13 -3.88
C GLY A 18 -0.27 -2.81 -4.34
N ALA A 19 -0.98 -3.81 -4.88
CA ALA A 19 -2.37 -3.62 -5.30
C ALA A 19 -3.28 -3.21 -4.13
N LYS A 20 -3.16 -3.86 -2.96
CA LYS A 20 -3.97 -3.55 -1.78
C LYS A 20 -3.63 -2.20 -1.15
N LEU A 21 -2.35 -1.83 -1.13
CA LEU A 21 -1.97 -0.48 -0.72
C LEU A 21 -2.52 0.56 -1.70
N GLY A 22 -2.50 0.29 -3.01
CA GLY A 22 -3.12 1.17 -4.00
C GLY A 22 -4.61 1.40 -3.73
N GLU A 23 -5.36 0.33 -3.47
CA GLU A 23 -6.78 0.42 -3.08
C GLU A 23 -6.99 1.26 -1.81
N LEU A 24 -6.14 1.08 -0.78
CA LEU A 24 -6.22 1.84 0.47
C LEU A 24 -6.01 3.34 0.26
N PHE A 25 -5.00 3.74 -0.54
CA PHE A 25 -4.73 5.15 -0.83
C PHE A 25 -5.84 5.78 -1.68
N ALA A 26 -6.42 5.04 -2.63
CA ALA A 26 -7.57 5.51 -3.40
C ALA A 26 -8.83 5.72 -2.51
N ALA A 27 -9.04 4.84 -1.53
CA ALA A 27 -10.10 4.98 -0.55
C ALA A 27 -9.89 6.22 0.33
N GLN A 28 -8.65 6.48 0.80
CA GLN A 28 -8.32 7.69 1.56
C GLN A 28 -8.62 8.97 0.77
N ALA A 29 -8.24 9.00 -0.52
CA ALA A 29 -8.59 10.13 -1.39
C ALA A 29 -10.11 10.34 -1.49
N THR A 30 -10.87 9.24 -1.56
CA THR A 30 -12.33 9.31 -1.63
C THR A 30 -12.92 9.88 -0.33
N ILE A 31 -12.42 9.46 0.84
CA ILE A 31 -12.84 10.01 2.13
C ILE A 31 -12.61 11.52 2.16
N LEU A 32 -11.40 11.98 1.81
CA LEU A 32 -11.07 13.41 1.79
C LEU A 32 -11.94 14.21 0.82
N GLU A 33 -12.19 13.68 -0.39
CA GLU A 33 -13.03 14.34 -1.39
C GLU A 33 -14.50 14.42 -0.95
N THR A 34 -15.02 13.39 -0.29
CA THR A 34 -16.38 13.41 0.26
C THR A 34 -16.50 14.32 1.47
N HIS A 35 -15.50 14.34 2.34
CA HIS A 35 -15.44 15.23 3.50
C HIS A 35 -15.41 16.69 3.08
N ALA A 36 -14.60 17.05 2.08
CA ALA A 36 -14.52 18.42 1.57
C ALA A 36 -15.88 19.03 1.19
N ARG A 37 -16.88 18.22 0.82
CA ARG A 37 -18.24 18.68 0.48
C ARG A 37 -19.05 19.16 1.67
N ALA A 38 -18.66 18.81 2.89
CA ALA A 38 -19.30 19.27 4.12
C ALA A 38 -18.82 20.66 4.56
N LEU A 39 -17.73 21.17 3.97
CA LEU A 39 -17.17 22.48 4.30
C LEU A 39 -17.91 23.60 3.57
N ASP A 40 -18.15 24.71 4.25
CA ASP A 40 -18.72 25.92 3.64
C ASP A 40 -17.65 26.65 2.81
N PRO A 41 -17.78 26.74 1.47
CA PRO A 41 -16.78 27.39 0.64
C PRO A 41 -16.67 28.91 0.87
N GLU A 42 -17.69 29.53 1.47
CA GLU A 42 -17.68 30.97 1.77
C GLU A 42 -17.04 31.28 3.12
N ASP A 43 -16.82 30.27 3.98
CA ASP A 43 -16.06 30.45 5.22
C ASP A 43 -14.56 30.60 4.90
N LEU A 44 -14.00 31.75 5.31
CA LEU A 44 -12.60 32.05 5.10
C LEU A 44 -11.65 31.01 5.72
N GLN A 45 -12.06 30.38 6.83
CA GLN A 45 -11.29 29.34 7.53
C GLN A 45 -11.36 28.00 6.80
N ALA A 46 -12.51 27.65 6.23
CA ALA A 46 -12.71 26.40 5.49
C ALA A 46 -11.85 26.32 4.20
N ARG A 47 -11.50 27.46 3.59
CA ARG A 47 -10.65 27.49 2.38
C ARG A 47 -9.29 26.84 2.59
N HIS A 48 -8.68 26.98 3.77
CA HIS A 48 -7.41 26.32 4.06
C HIS A 48 -7.53 24.79 4.09
N GLU A 49 -8.63 24.28 4.63
CA GLU A 49 -8.89 22.84 4.69
C GLU A 49 -9.27 22.29 3.31
N LEU A 50 -10.07 23.03 2.53
CA LEU A 50 -10.41 22.69 1.15
C LEU A 50 -9.16 22.60 0.26
N ASP A 51 -8.25 23.57 0.35
CA ASP A 51 -6.98 23.57 -0.41
C ASP A 51 -6.10 22.38 -0.01
N ALA A 52 -6.01 22.09 1.30
CA ALA A 52 -5.25 20.96 1.81
C ALA A 52 -5.81 19.62 1.31
N TYR A 53 -7.13 19.42 1.41
CA TYR A 53 -7.78 18.20 0.94
C TYR A 53 -7.66 18.04 -0.57
N ALA A 54 -7.82 19.11 -1.35
CA ALA A 54 -7.64 19.05 -2.80
C ALA A 54 -6.22 18.58 -3.18
N ALA A 55 -5.19 19.13 -2.53
CA ALA A 55 -3.80 18.71 -2.76
C ALA A 55 -3.56 17.24 -2.36
N LEU A 56 -4.07 16.82 -1.19
CA LEU A 56 -3.92 15.46 -0.69
C LEU A 56 -4.67 14.44 -1.54
N VAL A 57 -5.88 14.76 -2.03
CA VAL A 57 -6.65 13.90 -2.94
C VAL A 57 -5.86 13.58 -4.20
N VAL A 58 -5.22 14.59 -4.80
CA VAL A 58 -4.37 14.39 -5.99
C VAL A 58 -3.17 13.49 -5.66
N ALA A 59 -2.48 13.76 -4.55
CA ALA A 59 -1.32 12.98 -4.15
C ALA A 59 -1.65 11.52 -3.83
N HIS A 60 -2.74 11.26 -3.09
CA HIS A 60 -3.19 9.91 -2.77
C HIS A 60 -3.57 9.12 -4.04
N ARG A 61 -4.22 9.76 -5.01
CA ARG A 61 -4.55 9.13 -6.30
C ARG A 61 -3.31 8.79 -7.12
N ASP A 62 -2.33 9.69 -7.21
CA ASP A 62 -1.05 9.39 -7.90
C ASP A 62 -0.31 8.21 -7.26
N ILE A 63 -0.25 8.18 -5.92
CA ILE A 63 0.36 7.06 -5.18
C ILE A 63 -0.40 5.76 -5.46
N ALA A 64 -1.73 5.79 -5.43
CA ALA A 64 -2.55 4.62 -5.71
C ALA A 64 -2.28 4.07 -7.12
N ASP A 65 -2.30 4.93 -8.14
CA ASP A 65 -2.05 4.54 -9.53
C ASP A 65 -0.65 3.93 -9.71
N ARG A 66 0.37 4.53 -9.09
CA ARG A 66 1.75 4.01 -9.13
C ARG A 66 1.86 2.63 -8.47
N LEU A 67 1.22 2.44 -7.31
CA LEU A 67 1.22 1.17 -6.60
C LEU A 67 0.51 0.07 -7.40
N THR A 68 -0.65 0.37 -7.98
CA THR A 68 -1.40 -0.56 -8.82
C THR A 68 -0.65 -0.89 -10.11
N ALA A 69 -0.01 0.09 -10.76
CA ALA A 69 0.80 -0.14 -11.95
C ALA A 69 2.01 -1.03 -11.66
N LEU A 70 2.73 -0.77 -10.56
CA LEU A 70 3.86 -1.59 -10.12
C LEU A 70 3.41 -3.02 -9.79
N ALA A 71 2.28 -3.18 -9.10
CA ALA A 71 1.70 -4.49 -8.83
C ALA A 71 1.39 -5.24 -10.13
N GLY A 72 0.79 -4.57 -11.12
CA GLY A 72 0.56 -5.14 -12.45
C GLY A 72 1.86 -5.59 -13.14
N GLN A 73 2.92 -4.78 -13.07
CA GLN A 73 4.23 -5.13 -13.59
C GLN A 73 4.82 -6.36 -12.87
N MET A 74 4.77 -6.40 -11.54
CA MET A 74 5.24 -7.55 -10.76
C MET A 74 4.46 -8.83 -11.10
N ALA A 75 3.14 -8.72 -11.24
CA ALA A 75 2.28 -9.84 -11.63
C ALA A 75 2.64 -10.38 -13.03
N SER A 76 3.03 -9.51 -13.96
CA SER A 76 3.40 -9.88 -15.33
C SER A 76 4.65 -10.78 -15.39
N TYR A 77 5.52 -10.74 -14.37
CA TYR A 77 6.72 -11.58 -14.28
C TYR A 77 6.46 -13.00 -13.79
N ARG A 78 5.20 -13.44 -13.64
CA ARG A 78 4.85 -14.80 -13.19
C ARG A 78 5.58 -15.92 -13.93
N HIS A 79 5.78 -15.74 -15.23
CA HIS A 79 6.43 -16.71 -16.11
C HIS A 79 7.87 -16.32 -16.46
N LEU A 80 8.50 -15.44 -15.69
CA LEU A 80 9.89 -15.04 -15.90
C LEU A 80 10.80 -16.28 -15.82
N PRO A 81 11.61 -16.56 -16.86
CA PRO A 81 12.54 -17.68 -16.83
C PRO A 81 13.57 -17.53 -15.72
N MET A 82 13.83 -18.62 -15.00
CA MET A 82 14.86 -18.65 -13.97
C MET A 82 16.24 -18.77 -14.62
N ALA A 83 17.10 -17.79 -14.38
CA ALA A 83 18.51 -17.87 -14.72
C ALA A 83 19.31 -18.57 -13.60
N PRO A 84 20.52 -19.08 -13.89
CA PRO A 84 21.43 -19.53 -12.83
C PRO A 84 21.68 -18.42 -11.81
N HIS A 85 21.58 -18.77 -10.53
CA HIS A 85 21.93 -17.87 -9.42
C HIS A 85 23.27 -18.28 -8.83
N ASP A 86 24.02 -17.30 -8.31
CA ASP A 86 25.14 -17.57 -7.42
C ASP A 86 24.59 -17.88 -6.02
N GLU A 87 24.62 -19.16 -5.63
CA GLU A 87 24.10 -19.62 -4.35
C GLU A 87 24.86 -19.03 -3.15
N ALA A 88 26.17 -18.77 -3.30
CA ALA A 88 26.98 -18.18 -2.25
C ALA A 88 26.58 -16.72 -2.01
N ALA A 89 26.31 -15.97 -3.09
CA ALA A 89 25.78 -14.61 -2.99
C ALA A 89 24.35 -14.59 -2.42
N MET A 90 23.47 -15.50 -2.84
CA MET A 90 22.09 -15.56 -2.33
C MET A 90 22.00 -15.87 -0.83
N SER A 91 23.00 -16.58 -0.29
CA SER A 91 23.08 -16.97 1.11
C SER A 91 24.04 -16.10 1.93
N ASP A 92 24.59 -15.04 1.33
CA ASP A 92 25.44 -14.11 2.06
C ASP A 92 24.65 -13.37 3.15
N THR A 93 25.37 -12.94 4.18
CA THR A 93 24.76 -12.30 5.36
C THR A 93 24.03 -11.01 5.01
N VAL A 94 24.48 -10.27 3.98
CA VAL A 94 23.86 -9.01 3.58
C VAL A 94 22.49 -9.26 2.94
N THR A 95 22.40 -10.27 2.08
CA THR A 95 21.18 -10.68 1.40
C THR A 95 20.16 -11.23 2.40
N LEU A 96 20.60 -12.07 3.34
CA LEU A 96 19.74 -12.58 4.40
C LEU A 96 19.24 -11.45 5.31
N SER A 97 20.11 -10.53 5.74
CA SER A 97 19.70 -9.39 6.56
C SER A 97 18.74 -8.44 5.83
N ALA A 98 18.89 -8.25 4.52
CA ALA A 98 17.92 -7.48 3.74
C ALA A 98 16.53 -8.11 3.77
N PHE A 99 16.45 -9.44 3.66
CA PHE A 99 15.18 -10.16 3.74
C PHE A 99 14.58 -10.15 5.16
N GLU A 100 15.41 -10.25 6.20
CA GLU A 100 14.99 -10.10 7.60
C GLU A 100 14.37 -8.72 7.87
N ASN A 101 15.04 -7.65 7.43
CA ASN A 101 14.54 -6.28 7.55
C ASN A 101 13.20 -6.11 6.82
N PHE A 102 13.08 -6.71 5.63
CA PHE A 102 11.85 -6.71 4.88
C PHE A 102 10.71 -7.41 5.65
N ILE A 103 10.94 -8.61 6.20
CA ILE A 103 9.95 -9.32 7.04
C ILE A 103 9.54 -8.48 8.26
N GLN A 104 10.49 -7.80 8.88
CA GLN A 104 10.21 -6.94 10.04
C GLN A 104 9.29 -5.77 9.64
N ALA A 105 9.57 -5.10 8.52
CA ALA A 105 8.71 -4.03 8.01
C ALA A 105 7.28 -4.52 7.71
N GLU A 106 7.12 -5.74 7.19
CA GLU A 106 5.78 -6.32 6.96
C GLU A 106 5.01 -6.52 8.26
N ARG A 107 5.68 -7.00 9.32
CA ARG A 107 5.05 -7.20 10.64
C ARG A 107 4.62 -5.90 11.29
N GLU A 108 5.47 -4.88 11.19
CA GLU A 108 5.19 -3.55 11.70
C GLU A 108 4.01 -2.92 10.96
N LEU A 109 4.00 -2.99 9.63
CA LEU A 109 2.88 -2.50 8.81
C LEU A 109 1.58 -3.24 9.15
N ALA A 110 1.61 -4.57 9.28
CA ALA A 110 0.42 -5.34 9.65
C ALA A 110 -0.13 -4.92 11.03
N THR A 111 0.75 -4.68 12.00
CA THR A 111 0.36 -4.23 13.34
C THR A 111 -0.27 -2.84 13.28
N LEU A 112 0.35 -1.91 12.55
CA LEU A 112 -0.15 -0.56 12.37
C LEU A 112 -1.54 -0.56 11.71
N LEU A 113 -1.73 -1.31 10.63
CA LEU A 113 -3.01 -1.38 9.92
C LEU A 113 -4.13 -1.96 10.80
N GLN A 114 -3.81 -2.95 11.65
CA GLN A 114 -4.77 -3.47 12.62
C GLN A 114 -5.19 -2.43 13.67
N GLN A 115 -4.26 -1.58 14.12
CA GLN A 115 -4.56 -0.53 15.08
C GLN A 115 -5.40 0.59 14.45
N LEU A 116 -5.00 1.06 13.27
CA LEU A 116 -5.74 2.09 12.53
C LEU A 116 -7.16 1.64 12.22
N SER A 117 -7.32 0.42 11.69
CA SER A 117 -8.64 -0.12 11.34
C SER A 117 -9.57 -0.25 12.55
N ARG A 118 -9.06 -0.48 13.76
CA ARG A 118 -9.91 -0.49 14.97
C ARG A 118 -10.36 0.92 15.32
N GLY A 119 -9.45 1.89 15.30
CA GLY A 119 -9.81 3.29 15.56
C GLY A 119 -10.82 3.84 14.53
N ASP A 120 -10.67 3.48 13.26
CA ASP A 120 -11.60 3.87 12.20
C ASP A 120 -12.98 3.19 12.36
N GLN A 121 -13.02 1.96 12.90
CA GLN A 121 -14.27 1.26 13.24
C GLN A 121 -14.98 1.94 14.41
N ASP A 122 -14.26 2.25 15.49
CA ASP A 122 -14.80 2.95 16.65
C ASP A 122 -15.37 4.32 16.22
N MET A 123 -14.65 5.06 15.38
CA MET A 123 -15.13 6.33 14.82
C MET A 123 -16.39 6.15 13.97
N LEU A 124 -16.45 5.11 13.13
CA LEU A 124 -17.63 4.84 12.32
C LEU A 124 -18.85 4.52 13.20
N GLU A 125 -18.69 3.75 14.27
CA GLU A 125 -19.75 3.46 15.23
C GLU A 125 -20.27 4.76 15.86
N GLU A 126 -19.39 5.63 16.37
CA GLU A 126 -19.75 6.94 16.94
C GLU A 126 -20.50 7.86 15.97
N MET A 127 -20.21 7.77 14.66
CA MET A 127 -20.90 8.56 13.63
C MET A 127 -22.29 8.02 13.26
N THR A 128 -22.60 6.77 13.61
CA THR A 128 -23.82 6.07 13.21
C THR A 128 -24.79 5.76 14.35
N ASP A 129 -24.37 5.97 15.61
CA ASP A 129 -25.20 5.95 16.81
C ASP A 129 -26.00 7.26 17.01
#